data_AF-A0A9P3MEE7-F1
#
_entry.id   AF-A0A9P3MEE7-F1
#
_cell.length_a   1.000
_cell.length_b   1.000
_cell.length_c   1.000
_cell.angle_alpha   90.00
_cell.angle_beta   90.00
_cell.angle_gamma   90.00
#
_symmetry.space_group_name_H-M   'P 1'
#
loop_
_entity.id
_entity.type
_entity.pdbx_description
1 polymer ?
#
loop_
_entity_poly.entity_id
_entity_poly.type
_entity_poly.pdbx_seq_one_letter_code
_entity_poly.pdbx_strand_id
1 'polypeptide(L)'
;MGRAPVDGVAVLEGMFVPTIQDLGALAIAISLIGALVMPHNLFLHSALVLSRKHQRTSAGIKDGCFYSLLEVAAALIISFAINVAVICVGGAVCSSPDLSPDVQASCSDISLSNAYFLLRDVLGSWASTLFGIALLASGQSSTITGTYAGQYVMQGFLDLHLASWLRNLLTRLVAIVPSLAVAIVAGAQGAGNLIIASSIILSFGLPYALIPLLKTSSPVKMGPFTNHATVTVAAYIIGTVVIAVNCVLVVQACVEYLVSDNLPQSIQIPLGIAIALILLIYVVSLALLARRPVTEVTYISANEESSAELDAYLGSPPHDYARGMDDGGEEGGEGRSEGKESGGERKGERRRGRGGR
;
A
#
# COMPACT_ATOMS: atom_id res chain seq x y z
N MET A 1 35.92 -5.11 -3.37
CA MET A 1 34.53 -4.75 -3.00
C MET A 1 34.26 -3.40 -3.67
N GLY A 2 33.51 -3.39 -4.77
CA GLY A 2 33.21 -2.15 -5.48
C GLY A 2 32.29 -1.30 -4.61
N ARG A 3 32.75 -0.11 -4.20
CA ARG A 3 31.89 0.90 -3.58
C ARG A 3 31.54 1.90 -4.67
N ALA A 4 30.26 2.22 -4.81
CA ALA A 4 29.87 3.41 -5.57
C ALA A 4 30.45 4.63 -4.84
N PRO A 5 31.32 5.44 -5.47
CA PRO A 5 31.82 6.66 -4.86
C PRO A 5 30.69 7.69 -4.87
N VAL A 6 30.04 7.86 -3.72
CA VAL A 6 28.98 8.85 -3.53
C VAL A 6 29.51 9.95 -2.61
N ASP A 7 29.43 11.20 -3.06
CA ASP A 7 29.73 12.35 -2.21
C ASP A 7 28.55 12.61 -1.26
N GLY A 8 28.76 12.30 0.03
CA GLY A 8 27.72 12.46 1.05
C GLY A 8 27.32 13.92 1.28
N VAL A 9 28.20 14.88 1.02
CA VAL A 9 27.88 16.31 1.15
C VAL A 9 26.94 16.73 0.03
N ALA A 10 27.25 16.34 -1.21
CA ALA A 10 26.40 16.61 -2.37
C ALA A 10 25.01 15.97 -2.23
N VAL A 11 24.93 14.75 -1.67
CA VAL A 11 23.64 14.09 -1.38
C VAL A 11 22.84 14.88 -0.36
N LEU A 12 23.47 15.29 0.76
CA LEU A 12 22.79 16.09 1.78
C LEU A 12 22.31 17.43 1.24
N GLU A 13 23.12 18.13 0.45
CA GLU A 13 22.71 19.37 -0.21
C GLU A 13 21.51 19.15 -1.14
N GLY A 14 21.55 18.12 -1.98
CA GLY A 14 20.44 17.77 -2.87
C GLY A 14 19.16 17.33 -2.15
N MET A 15 19.25 16.83 -0.91
CA MET A 15 18.09 16.45 -0.10
C MET A 15 17.36 17.65 0.51
N PHE A 16 18.09 18.70 0.92
CA PHE A 16 17.50 19.84 1.64
C PHE A 16 17.33 21.10 0.77
N VAL A 17 18.05 21.19 -0.36
CA VAL A 17 17.98 22.33 -1.28
C VAL A 17 17.25 21.93 -2.56
N PRO A 18 15.96 22.27 -2.72
CA PRO A 18 15.22 21.95 -3.92
C PRO A 18 15.70 22.83 -5.09
N THR A 19 16.45 22.24 -6.03
CA THR A 19 16.83 22.88 -7.29
C THR A 19 16.10 22.23 -8.45
N ILE A 20 15.35 23.02 -9.23
CA ILE A 20 14.73 22.57 -10.48
C ILE A 20 15.63 23.07 -11.61
N GLN A 21 16.35 22.16 -12.27
CA GLN A 21 17.28 22.50 -13.34
C GLN A 21 16.53 22.75 -14.66
N ASP A 22 15.49 21.96 -14.92
CA ASP A 22 14.73 21.96 -16.17
C ASP A 22 13.29 21.43 -15.99
N LEU A 23 12.45 21.62 -17.03
CA LEU A 23 11.07 21.14 -17.03
C LEU A 23 10.97 19.60 -17.02
N GLY A 24 11.97 18.89 -17.56
CA GLY A 24 12.03 17.43 -17.53
C GLY A 24 12.28 16.91 -16.12
N ALA A 25 13.24 17.50 -15.40
CA ALA A 25 13.48 17.20 -13.98
C ALA A 25 12.23 17.46 -13.11
N LEU A 26 11.50 18.54 -13.38
CA LEU A 26 10.22 18.81 -12.70
C LEU A 26 9.18 17.71 -12.98
N ALA A 27 9.06 17.25 -14.23
CA ALA A 27 8.13 16.18 -14.60
C ALA A 27 8.49 14.85 -13.93
N ILE A 28 9.77 14.51 -13.84
CA ILE A 28 10.24 13.32 -13.12
C ILE A 28 9.93 13.43 -11.62
N ALA A 29 10.17 14.60 -11.01
CA ALA A 29 9.87 14.83 -9.59
C ALA A 29 8.36 14.69 -9.29
N ILE A 30 7.52 15.27 -10.15
CA ILE A 30 6.06 15.13 -10.09
C ILE A 30 5.65 13.66 -10.22
N SER A 31 6.25 12.93 -11.17
CA SER A 31 5.96 11.52 -11.38
C SER A 31 6.36 10.65 -10.17
N LEU A 32 7.50 10.96 -9.55
CA LEU A 32 7.96 10.29 -8.34
C LEU A 32 7.00 10.51 -7.16
N ILE A 33 6.52 11.73 -6.95
CA ILE A 33 5.52 12.04 -5.91
C ILE A 33 4.24 11.22 -6.12
N GLY A 34 3.77 11.13 -7.37
CA GLY A 34 2.59 10.33 -7.70
C GLY A 34 2.79 8.84 -7.43
N ALA A 35 3.95 8.29 -7.80
CA ALA A 35 4.27 6.87 -7.64
C ALA A 35 4.46 6.43 -6.18
N LEU A 36 4.91 7.32 -5.29
CA LEU A 36 5.18 6.99 -3.89
C LEU A 36 3.90 6.79 -3.05
N VAL A 37 2.77 7.36 -3.47
CA VAL A 37 1.53 7.29 -2.68
C VAL A 37 0.64 6.17 -3.20
N MET A 38 0.64 5.03 -2.49
CA MET A 38 -0.15 3.86 -2.88
C MET A 38 -1.51 3.82 -2.15
N PRO A 39 -2.66 3.76 -2.87
CA PRO A 39 -3.99 3.75 -2.26
C PRO A 39 -4.26 2.50 -1.41
N HIS A 40 -3.75 1.33 -1.80
CA HIS A 40 -3.99 0.10 -1.05
C HIS A 40 -3.34 0.13 0.35
N ASN A 41 -2.24 0.86 0.51
CA ASN A 41 -1.61 1.06 1.81
C ASN A 41 -2.48 1.91 2.73
N LEU A 42 -3.23 2.90 2.20
CA LEU A 42 -4.16 3.70 3.00
C LEU A 42 -5.26 2.83 3.62
N PHE A 43 -5.82 1.90 2.84
CA PHE A 43 -6.82 0.95 3.33
C PHE A 43 -6.22 -0.09 4.28
N LEU A 44 -5.07 -0.66 3.93
CA LEU A 44 -4.40 -1.67 4.72
C LEU A 44 -3.99 -1.14 6.10
N HIS A 45 -3.34 0.02 6.18
CA HIS A 45 -2.95 0.61 7.45
C HIS A 45 -4.16 0.95 8.32
N SER A 46 -5.23 1.49 7.73
CA SER A 46 -6.46 1.78 8.46
C SER A 46 -7.08 0.51 9.09
N ALA A 47 -6.98 -0.62 8.40
CA ALA A 47 -7.52 -1.89 8.89
C ALA A 47 -6.58 -2.62 9.88
N LEU A 48 -5.26 -2.55 9.68
CA LEU A 48 -4.29 -3.17 10.58
C LEU A 48 -4.33 -2.57 11.99
N VAL A 49 -4.62 -1.27 12.11
CA VAL A 49 -4.79 -0.62 13.42
C VAL A 49 -5.95 -1.26 14.21
N LEU A 50 -7.01 -1.70 13.53
CA LEU A 50 -8.18 -2.36 14.16
C LEU A 50 -7.90 -3.80 14.62
N SER A 51 -6.85 -4.45 14.09
CA SER A 51 -6.48 -5.81 14.51
C SER A 51 -5.84 -5.86 15.90
N ARG A 52 -5.40 -4.70 16.43
CA ARG A 52 -4.73 -4.62 17.73
C ARG A 52 -5.75 -4.53 18.86
N LYS A 53 -5.56 -5.34 19.90
CA LYS A 53 -6.33 -5.22 21.14
C LYS A 53 -5.87 -3.98 21.90
N HIS A 54 -6.69 -2.93 21.89
CA HIS A 54 -6.50 -1.75 22.71
C HIS A 54 -7.70 -1.58 23.65
N GLN A 55 -7.46 -1.07 24.86
CA GLN A 55 -8.56 -0.68 25.73
C GLN A 55 -9.33 0.46 25.06
N ARG A 56 -10.66 0.34 24.97
CA ARG A 56 -11.54 1.36 24.37
C ARG A 56 -11.80 2.53 25.34
N THR A 57 -10.75 2.94 26.04
CA THR A 57 -10.72 4.15 26.89
C THR A 57 -10.04 5.28 26.12
N SER A 58 -10.29 6.53 26.50
CA SER A 58 -9.68 7.68 25.83
C SER A 58 -8.15 7.71 25.91
N ALA A 59 -7.58 7.19 27.00
CA ALA A 59 -6.14 6.99 27.15
C ALA A 59 -5.63 5.87 26.22
N GLY A 60 -6.29 4.71 26.21
CA GLY A 60 -5.88 3.58 25.36
C GLY A 60 -5.92 3.89 23.86
N ILE A 61 -6.87 4.71 23.40
CA ILE A 61 -6.93 5.16 22.00
C ILE A 61 -5.77 6.09 21.66
N LYS A 62 -5.39 7.01 22.56
CA LYS A 62 -4.24 7.92 22.36
C LYS A 62 -2.94 7.15 22.29
N ASP A 63 -2.73 6.21 23.20
CA ASP A 63 -1.54 5.35 23.21
C ASP A 63 -1.48 4.50 21.93
N GLY A 64 -2.60 3.90 21.53
CA GLY A 64 -2.70 3.13 20.28
C GLY A 64 -2.35 3.97 19.04
N CYS A 65 -2.84 5.21 18.98
CA CYS A 65 -2.52 6.15 17.90
C CYS A 65 -1.02 6.51 17.90
N PHE A 66 -0.43 6.79 19.06
CA PHE A 66 0.99 7.14 19.18
C PHE A 66 1.91 5.99 18.73
N TYR A 67 1.66 4.76 19.19
CA TYR A 67 2.45 3.61 18.78
C TYR A 67 2.28 3.30 17.29
N SER A 68 1.05 3.41 16.76
CA SER A 68 0.81 3.24 15.33
C SER A 68 1.52 4.31 14.49
N LEU A 69 1.58 5.56 14.98
CA LEU A 69 2.30 6.64 14.32
C LEU A 69 3.80 6.35 14.28
N LEU A 70 4.37 5.90 15.41
CA LEU A 70 5.79 5.57 15.50
C LEU A 70 6.18 4.43 14.57
N GLU A 71 5.36 3.39 14.47
CA GLU A 71 5.59 2.26 13.58
C GLU A 71 5.54 2.66 12.10
N VAL A 72 4.52 3.43 11.70
CA VAL A 72 4.43 3.94 10.33
C VAL A 72 5.58 4.90 10.02
N ALA A 73 5.95 5.76 10.97
CA ALA A 73 7.08 6.68 10.80
C ALA A 73 8.40 5.92 10.62
N ALA A 74 8.67 4.90 11.44
CA ALA A 74 9.86 4.07 11.32
C ALA A 74 9.91 3.35 9.95
N ALA A 75 8.79 2.78 9.50
CA ALA A 75 8.69 2.12 8.20
C ALA A 75 8.94 3.11 7.04
N LEU A 76 8.37 4.31 7.11
CA LEU A 76 8.55 5.36 6.10
C LEU A 76 9.99 5.90 6.08
N ILE A 77 10.66 6.02 7.23
CA ILE A 77 12.08 6.41 7.30
C ILE A 77 12.96 5.36 6.62
N ILE A 78 12.70 4.07 6.85
CA ILE A 78 13.43 2.99 6.19
C ILE A 78 13.17 3.02 4.67
N SER A 79 11.91 3.18 4.26
CA SER A 79 11.55 3.30 2.84
C SER A 79 12.22 4.51 2.17
N PHE A 80 12.25 5.65 2.85
CA PHE A 80 12.97 6.84 2.41
C PHE A 80 14.46 6.58 2.23
N ALA A 81 15.11 5.94 3.20
CA ALA A 81 16.53 5.59 3.11
C ALA A 81 16.82 4.64 1.93
N ILE A 82 15.94 3.66 1.67
CA ILE A 82 16.05 2.77 0.51
C ILE A 82 15.92 3.56 -0.79
N ASN A 83 14.91 4.43 -0.91
CA ASN A 83 14.70 5.25 -2.11
C ASN A 83 15.90 6.18 -2.38
N VAL A 84 16.43 6.83 -1.33
CA VAL A 84 17.65 7.65 -1.45
C VAL A 84 18.83 6.80 -1.88
N ALA A 85 19.02 5.61 -1.32
CA ALA A 85 20.10 4.71 -1.70
C ALA A 85 20.01 4.28 -3.17
N VAL A 86 18.81 3.93 -3.66
CA VAL A 86 18.58 3.56 -5.06
C VAL A 86 18.92 4.72 -6.00
N ILE A 87 18.46 5.93 -5.68
CA ILE A 87 18.77 7.14 -6.47
C ILE A 87 20.27 7.44 -6.45
N CYS A 88 20.93 7.36 -5.29
CA CYS A 88 22.37 7.60 -5.17
C CYS A 88 23.19 6.58 -5.97
N VAL A 89 22.81 5.30 -5.91
CA VAL A 89 23.47 4.25 -6.69
C VAL A 89 23.25 4.48 -8.19
N GLY A 90 22.03 4.81 -8.62
CA GLY A 90 21.75 5.16 -10.01
C GLY A 90 22.60 6.34 -10.49
N GLY A 91 22.66 7.42 -9.71
CA GLY A 91 23.48 8.60 -10.01
C GLY A 91 24.98 8.28 -10.08
N ALA A 92 25.51 7.51 -9.12
CA ALA A 92 26.92 7.14 -9.10
C ALA A 92 27.33 6.21 -10.24
N VAL A 93 26.43 5.28 -10.63
CA VAL A 93 26.65 4.40 -11.78
C VAL A 93 26.65 5.20 -13.08
N CYS A 94 25.67 6.09 -13.27
CA CYS A 94 25.53 6.86 -14.50
C CYS A 94 26.50 8.04 -14.63
N SER A 95 27.16 8.44 -13.55
CA SER A 95 28.19 9.49 -13.56
C SER A 95 29.62 8.94 -13.73
N SER A 96 29.80 7.62 -13.80
CA SER A 96 31.13 7.02 -13.90
C SER A 96 31.71 7.20 -15.32
N PRO A 97 32.96 7.69 -15.45
CA PRO A 97 33.59 7.98 -16.74
C PRO A 97 33.98 6.73 -17.55
N ASP A 98 34.01 5.56 -16.92
CA ASP A 98 34.46 4.29 -17.54
C ASP A 98 33.30 3.48 -18.17
N LEU A 99 32.10 4.06 -18.32
CA LEU A 99 30.97 3.37 -18.94
C LEU A 99 31.15 3.25 -20.47
N SER A 100 30.80 2.09 -21.02
CA SER A 100 30.68 1.94 -22.46
C SER A 100 29.55 2.84 -23.00
N PRO A 101 29.67 3.37 -24.23
CA PRO A 101 28.69 4.29 -24.80
C PRO A 101 27.26 3.70 -24.86
N ASP A 102 27.13 2.38 -25.04
CA ASP A 102 25.83 1.69 -25.05
C ASP A 102 25.14 1.68 -23.68
N VAL A 103 25.93 1.61 -22.60
CA VAL A 103 25.44 1.61 -21.22
C VAL A 103 25.12 3.04 -20.75
N GLN A 104 25.88 4.03 -21.23
CA GLN A 104 25.58 5.45 -20.98
C GLN A 104 24.27 5.88 -21.63
N ALA A 105 23.94 5.36 -22.82
CA ALA A 105 22.63 5.57 -23.45
C ALA A 105 21.47 4.93 -22.66
N SER A 106 21.74 3.88 -21.88
CA SER A 106 20.74 3.24 -21.01
C SER A 106 20.47 4.00 -19.71
N CYS A 107 21.24 5.05 -19.39
CA CYS A 107 21.04 5.88 -18.21
C CYS A 107 19.89 6.89 -18.36
N SER A 108 19.45 7.21 -19.58
CA SER A 108 18.29 8.09 -19.80
C SER A 108 16.96 7.38 -19.55
N ASP A 109 16.91 6.05 -19.66
CA ASP A 109 15.73 5.23 -19.39
C ASP A 109 16.14 3.91 -18.71
N ILE A 110 16.33 3.98 -17.39
CA ILE A 110 16.75 2.83 -16.59
C ILE A 110 15.56 1.89 -16.40
N SER A 111 15.44 0.94 -17.32
CA SER A 111 14.51 -0.18 -17.17
C SER A 111 14.98 -1.19 -16.11
N LEU A 112 14.04 -1.97 -15.57
CA LEU A 112 14.32 -3.00 -14.56
C LEU A 112 15.38 -4.02 -15.04
N SER A 113 15.37 -4.36 -16.33
CA SER A 113 16.37 -5.26 -16.93
C SER A 113 17.75 -4.63 -17.01
N ASN A 114 17.82 -3.33 -17.32
CA ASN A 114 19.08 -2.61 -17.47
C ASN A 114 19.73 -2.33 -16.11
N ALA A 115 18.92 -2.10 -15.07
CA ALA A 115 19.40 -1.91 -13.70
C ALA A 115 20.30 -3.07 -13.21
N TYR A 116 19.97 -4.32 -13.57
CA TYR A 116 20.78 -5.48 -13.22
C TYR A 116 22.19 -5.44 -13.83
N PHE A 117 22.30 -5.06 -15.12
CA PHE A 117 23.58 -4.95 -15.81
C PHE A 117 24.40 -3.76 -15.29
N LEU A 118 23.74 -2.62 -15.09
CA LEU A 118 24.32 -1.40 -14.53
C LEU A 118 24.95 -1.63 -13.15
N LEU A 119 24.25 -2.36 -12.28
CA LEU A 119 24.78 -2.72 -10.95
C LEU A 119 25.95 -3.70 -11.04
N ARG A 120 25.90 -4.64 -11.98
CA ARG A 120 26.97 -5.63 -12.17
C ARG A 120 28.28 -4.98 -12.60
N ASP A 121 28.22 -4.04 -13.52
CA ASP A 121 29.43 -3.46 -14.12
C ASP A 121 30.16 -2.53 -13.14
N VAL A 122 29.44 -1.83 -12.26
CA VAL A 122 30.06 -0.88 -11.31
C VAL A 122 30.35 -1.50 -9.94
N LEU A 123 29.47 -2.36 -9.42
CA LEU A 123 29.62 -2.94 -8.06
C LEU A 123 30.11 -4.40 -8.09
N GLY A 124 30.13 -5.03 -9.26
CA GLY A 124 30.54 -6.42 -9.46
C GLY A 124 29.38 -7.42 -9.41
N SER A 125 29.69 -8.68 -9.73
CA SER A 125 28.69 -9.76 -9.87
C SER A 125 27.83 -10.04 -8.63
N TRP A 126 28.31 -9.70 -7.42
CA TRP A 126 27.56 -9.91 -6.18
C TRP A 126 26.38 -8.94 -6.03
N ALA A 127 26.52 -7.71 -6.55
CA ALA A 127 25.46 -6.70 -6.47
C ALA A 127 24.25 -7.10 -7.33
N SER A 128 24.49 -7.72 -8.48
CA SER A 128 23.44 -8.16 -9.38
C SER A 128 22.64 -9.33 -8.79
N THR A 129 23.30 -10.26 -8.09
CA THR A 129 22.63 -11.32 -7.33
C THR A 129 21.80 -10.77 -6.18
N LEU A 130 22.34 -9.83 -5.40
CA LEU A 130 21.61 -9.18 -4.31
C LEU A 130 20.39 -8.40 -4.81
N PHE A 131 20.51 -7.71 -5.96
CA PHE A 131 19.39 -7.03 -6.60
C PHE A 131 18.28 -8.02 -6.99
N GLY A 132 18.64 -9.18 -7.58
CA GLY A 132 17.68 -10.24 -7.88
C GLY A 132 16.97 -10.78 -6.64
N ILE A 133 17.70 -11.03 -5.56
CA ILE A 133 17.13 -11.48 -4.28
C ILE A 133 16.20 -10.40 -3.70
N ALA A 134 16.60 -9.13 -3.74
CA ALA A 134 15.79 -8.01 -3.27
C ALA A 134 14.49 -7.86 -4.08
N LEU A 135 14.54 -8.00 -5.40
CA LEU A 135 13.36 -7.99 -6.26
C LEU A 135 12.40 -9.14 -5.94
N LEU A 136 12.93 -10.35 -5.73
CA LEU A 136 12.12 -11.50 -5.32
C LEU A 136 11.45 -11.27 -3.95
N ALA A 137 12.21 -10.77 -2.98
CA ALA A 137 11.69 -10.44 -1.65
C ALA A 137 10.60 -9.37 -1.70
N SER A 138 10.81 -8.31 -2.51
CA SER A 138 9.81 -7.26 -2.73
C SER A 138 8.52 -7.81 -3.34
N GLY A 139 8.62 -8.73 -4.32
CA GLY A 139 7.46 -9.38 -4.93
C GLY A 139 6.63 -10.23 -3.95
N GLN A 140 7.30 -10.91 -3.00
CA GLN A 140 6.59 -11.64 -1.94
C GLN A 140 5.86 -10.69 -0.99
N SER A 141 6.52 -9.61 -0.56
CA SER A 141 5.90 -8.59 0.30
C SER A 141 4.67 -7.96 -0.36
N SER A 142 4.73 -7.65 -1.65
CA SER A 142 3.61 -7.12 -2.43
C SER A 142 2.42 -8.10 -2.51
N THR A 143 2.68 -9.41 -2.60
CA THR A 143 1.58 -10.40 -2.56
C THR A 143 0.84 -10.34 -1.22
N ILE A 144 1.58 -10.33 -0.11
CA ILE A 144 0.99 -10.37 1.23
C ILE A 144 0.16 -9.11 1.46
N THR A 145 0.75 -7.94 1.24
CA THR A 145 0.06 -6.64 1.40
C THR A 145 -1.14 -6.50 0.45
N GLY A 146 -1.00 -6.94 -0.81
CA GLY A 146 -2.09 -6.92 -1.79
C GLY A 146 -3.28 -7.80 -1.40
N THR A 147 -3.04 -9.00 -0.87
CA THR A 147 -4.12 -9.91 -0.46
C THR A 147 -4.86 -9.44 0.80
N TYR A 148 -4.16 -8.81 1.75
CA TYR A 148 -4.79 -8.17 2.91
C TYR A 148 -5.56 -6.92 2.51
N ALA A 149 -4.96 -6.01 1.75
CA ALA A 149 -5.65 -4.81 1.28
C ALA A 149 -6.89 -5.16 0.45
N GLY A 150 -6.76 -6.14 -0.46
CA GLY A 150 -7.87 -6.66 -1.25
C GLY A 150 -8.99 -7.25 -0.39
N GLN A 151 -8.67 -7.96 0.70
CA GLN A 151 -9.67 -8.46 1.64
C GLN A 151 -10.51 -7.32 2.23
N TYR A 152 -9.85 -6.29 2.78
CA TYR A 152 -10.54 -5.19 3.44
C TYR A 152 -11.39 -4.37 2.46
N VAL A 153 -10.90 -4.17 1.24
CA VAL A 153 -11.67 -3.50 0.19
C VAL A 153 -12.87 -4.35 -0.23
N MET A 154 -12.70 -5.65 -0.47
CA MET A 154 -13.78 -6.54 -0.91
C MET A 154 -14.88 -6.70 0.16
N GLN A 155 -14.49 -6.88 1.43
CA GLN A 155 -15.45 -7.01 2.54
C GLN A 155 -16.08 -5.67 2.91
N GLY A 156 -15.31 -4.57 2.88
CA GLY A 156 -15.81 -3.25 3.25
C GLY A 156 -16.69 -2.58 2.19
N PHE A 157 -16.35 -2.71 0.90
CA PHE A 157 -17.08 -2.02 -0.18
C PHE A 157 -18.05 -2.92 -0.95
N LEU A 158 -17.74 -4.21 -1.11
CA LEU A 158 -18.57 -5.12 -1.91
C LEU A 158 -19.33 -6.16 -1.07
N ASP A 159 -19.10 -6.22 0.25
CA ASP A 159 -19.58 -7.27 1.16
C ASP A 159 -19.32 -8.70 0.62
N LEU A 160 -18.19 -8.87 -0.08
CA LEU A 160 -17.79 -10.14 -0.68
C LEU A 160 -16.85 -10.91 0.26
N HIS A 161 -17.37 -12.01 0.82
CA HIS A 161 -16.61 -12.91 1.69
C HIS A 161 -16.07 -14.09 0.88
N LEU A 162 -14.80 -13.97 0.45
CA LEU A 162 -14.06 -15.04 -0.23
C LEU A 162 -13.08 -15.70 0.72
N ALA A 163 -12.92 -17.02 0.59
CA ALA A 163 -11.86 -17.76 1.28
C ALA A 163 -10.47 -17.21 0.87
N SER A 164 -9.54 -17.17 1.84
CA SER A 164 -8.20 -16.57 1.65
C SER A 164 -7.43 -17.18 0.46
N TRP A 165 -7.48 -18.51 0.32
CA TRP A 165 -6.81 -19.21 -0.79
C TRP A 165 -7.39 -18.85 -2.16
N LEU A 166 -8.71 -18.75 -2.27
CA LEU A 166 -9.39 -18.42 -3.51
C LEU A 166 -9.11 -16.97 -3.91
N ARG A 167 -9.12 -16.05 -2.94
CA ARG A 167 -8.75 -14.65 -3.16
C ARG A 167 -7.31 -14.53 -3.65
N ASN A 168 -6.36 -15.23 -3.02
CA ASN A 168 -4.95 -15.23 -3.43
C ASN A 168 -4.78 -15.82 -4.84
N LEU A 169 -5.47 -16.93 -5.15
CA LEU A 169 -5.44 -17.54 -6.48
C LEU A 169 -5.98 -16.58 -7.55
N LEU A 170 -7.15 -15.98 -7.33
CA LEU A 170 -7.78 -15.07 -8.29
C LEU A 170 -6.92 -13.82 -8.54
N THR A 171 -6.47 -13.15 -7.48
CA THR A 171 -5.65 -11.94 -7.60
C THR A 171 -4.30 -12.23 -8.26
N ARG A 172 -3.67 -13.38 -7.97
CA ARG A 172 -2.45 -13.81 -8.66
C ARG A 172 -2.68 -14.18 -10.12
N LEU A 173 -3.77 -14.88 -10.45
CA LEU A 173 -4.07 -15.21 -11.85
C LEU A 173 -4.30 -13.94 -12.67
N VAL A 174 -5.07 -12.99 -12.14
CA VAL A 174 -5.33 -11.70 -12.82
C VAL A 174 -4.05 -10.89 -13.00
N ALA A 175 -3.07 -10.98 -12.09
CA ALA A 175 -1.80 -10.29 -12.22
C ALA A 175 -0.80 -11.02 -13.14
N ILE A 176 -0.60 -12.34 -12.93
CA ILE A 176 0.45 -13.13 -13.57
C ILE A 176 0.08 -13.48 -15.01
N VAL A 177 -1.18 -13.85 -15.29
CA VAL A 177 -1.57 -14.33 -16.63
C VAL A 177 -1.37 -13.24 -17.69
N PRO A 178 -1.85 -11.99 -17.52
CA PRO A 178 -1.61 -10.93 -18.49
C PRO A 178 -0.14 -10.55 -18.58
N SER A 179 0.57 -10.51 -17.44
CA SER A 179 1.99 -10.19 -17.40
C SER A 179 2.84 -11.21 -18.16
N LEU A 180 2.57 -12.50 -17.96
CA LEU A 180 3.25 -13.57 -18.65
C LEU A 180 2.93 -13.58 -20.15
N ALA A 181 1.66 -13.36 -20.52
CA ALA A 181 1.26 -13.27 -21.93
C ALA A 181 1.99 -12.13 -22.66
N VAL A 182 2.05 -10.94 -22.06
CA VAL A 182 2.77 -9.79 -22.62
C VAL A 182 4.27 -10.07 -22.66
N ALA A 183 4.85 -10.66 -21.63
CA ALA A 183 6.28 -10.99 -21.60
C ALA A 183 6.67 -12.00 -22.69
N ILE A 184 5.82 -12.98 -23.00
CA ILE A 184 6.06 -13.96 -24.07
C ILE A 184 5.97 -13.32 -25.45
N VAL A 185 5.01 -12.42 -25.68
CA VAL A 185 4.76 -11.81 -27.00
C VAL A 185 5.69 -10.62 -27.28
N ALA A 186 5.87 -9.74 -26.30
CA ALA A 186 6.54 -8.44 -26.45
C ALA A 186 7.87 -8.35 -25.67
N GLY A 187 8.32 -9.43 -25.03
CA GLY A 187 9.59 -9.51 -24.34
C GLY A 187 9.71 -8.60 -23.12
N ALA A 188 10.96 -8.29 -22.73
CA ALA A 188 11.26 -7.48 -21.54
C ALA A 188 10.69 -6.05 -21.63
N GLN A 189 10.68 -5.46 -22.83
CA GLN A 189 10.17 -4.10 -23.03
C GLN A 189 8.65 -4.04 -22.87
N GLY A 190 7.93 -5.05 -23.36
CA GLY A 190 6.49 -5.18 -23.10
C GLY A 190 6.15 -5.33 -21.61
N ALA A 191 6.96 -6.08 -20.86
CA ALA A 191 6.79 -6.21 -19.41
C ALA A 191 7.01 -4.87 -18.69
N GLY A 192 8.02 -4.09 -19.10
CA GLY A 192 8.24 -2.72 -18.61
C GLY A 192 7.03 -1.81 -18.85
N ASN A 193 6.49 -1.83 -20.08
CA ASN A 193 5.30 -1.05 -20.42
C ASN A 193 4.08 -1.44 -19.57
N LEU A 194 3.94 -2.72 -19.22
CA LEU A 194 2.85 -3.18 -18.35
C LEU A 194 2.99 -2.68 -16.90
N ILE A 195 4.22 -2.53 -16.40
CA ILE A 195 4.48 -1.90 -15.09
C ILE A 195 4.05 -0.44 -15.11
N ILE A 196 4.39 0.28 -16.18
CA ILE A 196 3.97 1.68 -16.38
C ILE A 196 2.44 1.76 -16.46
N ALA A 197 1.80 0.91 -17.26
CA ALA A 197 0.34 0.83 -17.38
C ALA A 197 -0.34 0.56 -16.02
N SER A 198 0.22 -0.33 -15.21
CA SER A 198 -0.28 -0.63 -13.87
C SER A 198 -0.19 0.58 -12.94
N SER A 199 0.85 1.40 -13.09
CA SER A 199 1.05 2.63 -12.32
C SER A 199 0.03 3.71 -12.70
N ILE A 200 -0.38 3.77 -13.97
CA ILE A 200 -1.45 4.67 -14.44
C ILE A 200 -2.80 4.28 -13.82
N ILE A 201 -3.12 2.99 -13.78
CA ILE A 201 -4.34 2.48 -13.11
C ILE A 201 -4.34 2.86 -11.63
N LEU A 202 -3.19 2.72 -10.96
CA LEU A 202 -3.05 3.11 -9.56
C LEU A 202 -3.30 4.61 -9.36
N SER A 203 -2.74 5.43 -10.26
CA SER A 203 -2.88 6.89 -10.22
C SER A 203 -4.34 7.33 -10.41
N PHE A 204 -5.08 6.64 -11.27
CA PHE A 204 -6.52 6.86 -11.44
C PHE A 204 -7.31 6.57 -10.16
N GLY A 205 -6.97 5.50 -9.45
CA GLY A 205 -7.66 5.07 -8.22
C GLY A 205 -7.35 5.91 -6.98
N LEU A 206 -6.16 6.53 -6.90
CA LEU A 206 -5.70 7.19 -5.68
C LEU A 206 -6.61 8.34 -5.20
N PRO A 207 -7.08 9.27 -6.05
CA PRO A 207 -7.98 10.34 -5.61
C PRO A 207 -9.28 9.84 -4.97
N TYR A 208 -9.81 8.70 -5.43
CA TYR A 208 -11.02 8.11 -4.85
C TYR A 208 -10.81 7.55 -3.44
N ALA A 209 -9.57 7.15 -3.10
CA ALA A 209 -9.21 6.75 -1.74
C ALA A 209 -8.90 7.97 -0.86
N LEU A 210 -8.21 8.97 -1.41
CA LEU A 210 -7.67 10.09 -0.65
C LEU A 210 -8.74 11.14 -0.28
N ILE A 211 -9.69 11.44 -1.18
CA ILE A 211 -10.76 12.42 -0.90
C ILE A 211 -11.62 12.00 0.31
N PRO A 212 -12.13 10.75 0.40
CA PRO A 212 -12.86 10.31 1.59
C PRO A 212 -12.02 10.36 2.87
N LEU A 213 -10.73 10.02 2.80
CA LEU A 213 -9.83 10.03 3.95
C LEU A 213 -9.60 11.45 4.52
N LEU A 214 -9.43 12.44 3.64
CA LEU A 214 -9.32 13.85 4.08
C LEU A 214 -10.62 14.34 4.73
N LYS A 215 -11.76 13.86 4.25
CA LYS A 215 -13.08 14.19 4.79
C LYS A 215 -13.40 13.51 6.11
N THR A 216 -12.90 12.30 6.33
CA THR A 216 -13.09 11.57 7.60
C THR A 216 -12.30 12.18 8.74
N SER A 217 -11.31 13.03 8.46
CA SER A 217 -10.58 13.85 9.45
C SER A 217 -11.42 15.00 10.05
N SER A 218 -12.74 14.99 9.86
CA SER A 218 -13.65 16.03 10.35
C SER A 218 -14.13 15.76 11.79
N PRO A 219 -14.47 16.83 12.55
CA PRO A 219 -15.03 16.69 13.91
C PRO A 219 -16.30 15.86 13.98
N VAL A 220 -17.07 15.82 12.89
CA VAL A 220 -18.30 15.03 12.75
C VAL A 220 -18.02 13.52 12.86
N LYS A 221 -16.86 13.05 12.38
CA LYS A 221 -16.50 11.62 12.39
C LYS A 221 -15.53 11.24 13.52
N MET A 222 -14.59 12.11 13.87
CA MET A 222 -13.55 11.80 14.88
C MET A 222 -13.89 12.25 16.31
N GLY A 223 -14.89 13.11 16.50
CA GLY A 223 -15.30 13.61 17.82
C GLY A 223 -14.13 14.27 18.58
N PRO A 224 -13.82 13.85 19.83
CA PRO A 224 -12.77 14.45 20.64
C PRO A 224 -11.34 14.08 20.20
N PHE A 225 -11.17 13.13 19.28
CA PHE A 225 -9.86 12.70 18.74
C PHE A 225 -9.54 13.39 17.41
N THR A 226 -10.02 14.62 17.22
CA THR A 226 -9.77 15.38 16.01
C THR A 226 -8.31 15.83 15.90
N ASN A 227 -7.84 15.89 14.66
CA ASN A 227 -6.53 16.44 14.36
C ASN A 227 -6.49 17.93 14.70
N HIS A 228 -5.32 18.38 15.17
CA HIS A 228 -5.05 19.80 15.34
C HIS A 228 -5.18 20.53 13.99
N ALA A 229 -5.63 21.79 14.00
CA ALA A 229 -5.92 22.55 12.78
C ALA A 229 -4.72 22.61 11.81
N THR A 230 -3.50 22.67 12.34
CA THR A 230 -2.26 22.65 11.54
C THR A 230 -2.08 21.35 10.76
N VAL A 231 -2.34 20.20 11.38
CA VAL A 231 -2.25 18.87 10.75
C VAL A 231 -3.33 18.74 9.69
N THR A 232 -4.54 19.21 9.97
CA THR A 232 -5.64 19.22 9.00
C THR A 232 -5.29 20.07 7.78
N VAL A 233 -4.84 21.31 7.97
CA VAL A 233 -4.44 22.18 6.84
C VAL A 233 -3.31 21.56 6.04
N ALA A 234 -2.26 21.03 6.70
CA ALA A 234 -1.16 20.35 6.03
C ALA A 234 -1.63 19.12 5.23
N ALA A 235 -2.52 18.29 5.79
CA ALA A 235 -3.08 17.13 5.12
C ALA A 235 -3.91 17.51 3.88
N TYR A 236 -4.71 18.58 3.97
CA TYR A 236 -5.46 19.08 2.80
C TYR A 236 -4.53 19.64 1.71
N ILE A 237 -3.46 20.35 2.08
CA ILE A 237 -2.46 20.86 1.11
C ILE A 237 -1.78 19.68 0.40
N ILE A 238 -1.17 18.76 1.16
CA ILE A 238 -0.46 17.59 0.62
C ILE A 238 -1.43 16.74 -0.20
N GLY A 239 -2.62 16.47 0.32
CA GLY A 239 -3.62 15.66 -0.36
C GLY A 239 -4.09 16.28 -1.68
N THR A 240 -4.28 17.61 -1.72
CA THR A 240 -4.63 18.32 -2.95
C THR A 240 -3.50 18.25 -3.98
N VAL A 241 -2.24 18.42 -3.55
CA VAL A 241 -1.07 18.28 -4.42
C VAL A 241 -1.00 16.86 -5.00
N VAL A 242 -1.13 15.83 -4.16
CA VAL A 242 -1.10 14.43 -4.61
C VAL A 242 -2.23 14.14 -5.61
N ILE A 243 -3.45 14.61 -5.35
CA ILE A 243 -4.58 14.47 -6.29
C ILE A 243 -4.26 15.16 -7.62
N ALA A 244 -3.78 16.41 -7.58
CA ALA A 244 -3.45 17.16 -8.78
C ALA A 244 -2.36 16.47 -9.61
N VAL A 245 -1.29 16.00 -8.97
CA VAL A 245 -0.21 15.23 -9.59
C VAL A 245 -0.75 13.98 -10.28
N ASN A 246 -1.57 13.19 -9.59
CA ASN A 246 -2.13 11.96 -10.16
C ASN A 246 -3.09 12.24 -11.33
N CYS A 247 -3.87 13.32 -11.26
CA CYS A 247 -4.69 13.76 -12.40
C CYS A 247 -3.82 14.15 -13.60
N VAL A 248 -2.72 14.88 -13.40
CA VAL A 248 -1.78 15.23 -14.47
C VAL A 248 -1.15 13.98 -15.08
N LEU A 249 -0.72 13.01 -14.27
CA LEU A 249 -0.15 11.74 -14.77
C LEU A 249 -1.14 10.95 -15.61
N VAL A 250 -2.41 10.87 -15.19
CA VAL A 250 -3.46 10.20 -15.97
C VAL A 250 -3.71 10.92 -17.30
N VAL A 251 -3.79 12.26 -17.29
CA VAL A 251 -3.98 13.05 -18.52
C VAL A 251 -2.78 12.87 -19.46
N GLN A 252 -1.55 12.96 -18.95
CA GLN A 252 -0.33 12.80 -19.74
C GLN A 252 -0.28 11.42 -20.40
N ALA A 253 -0.55 10.35 -19.64
CA ALA A 253 -0.60 9.00 -20.17
C ALA A 253 -1.65 8.84 -21.29
N CYS A 254 -2.82 9.46 -21.14
CA CYS A 254 -3.86 9.45 -22.15
C CYS A 254 -3.46 10.21 -23.43
N VAL A 255 -2.77 11.35 -23.28
CA VAL A 255 -2.28 12.14 -24.42
C VAL A 255 -1.18 11.38 -25.17
N GLU A 256 -0.24 10.78 -24.45
CA GLU A 256 0.84 9.99 -25.04
C GLU A 256 0.31 8.80 -25.84
N TYR A 257 -0.72 8.11 -25.32
CA TYR A 257 -1.41 7.05 -26.05
C TYR A 257 -2.04 7.55 -27.36
N LEU A 258 -2.62 8.76 -27.34
CA LEU A 258 -3.28 9.35 -28.51
C LEU A 258 -2.30 9.83 -29.59
N VAL A 259 -1.13 10.32 -29.18
CA VAL A 259 -0.08 10.88 -30.06
C VAL A 259 0.83 9.79 -30.66
N SER A 260 0.74 8.55 -30.18
CA SER A 260 1.55 7.45 -30.72
C SER A 260 1.37 7.25 -32.25
N ASP A 261 2.50 7.19 -32.97
CA ASP A 261 2.61 7.20 -34.45
C ASP A 261 1.91 6.02 -35.18
N ASN A 262 1.25 5.12 -34.46
CA ASN A 262 0.70 3.87 -35.00
C ASN A 262 -0.79 3.93 -35.37
N LEU A 263 -1.49 5.05 -35.12
CA LEU A 263 -2.94 5.14 -35.35
C LEU A 263 -3.28 5.96 -36.61
N PRO A 264 -4.09 5.43 -37.55
CA PRO A 264 -4.57 6.22 -38.68
C PRO A 264 -5.44 7.38 -38.20
N GLN A 265 -5.37 8.51 -38.91
CA GLN A 265 -6.02 9.77 -38.53
C GLN A 265 -7.55 9.66 -38.36
N SER A 266 -8.18 8.71 -39.06
CA SER A 266 -9.61 8.41 -38.94
C SER A 266 -10.01 7.78 -37.60
N ILE A 267 -9.07 7.11 -36.91
CA ILE A 267 -9.29 6.49 -35.58
C ILE A 267 -8.84 7.44 -34.47
N GLN A 268 -7.79 8.24 -34.69
CA GLN A 268 -7.27 9.18 -33.69
C GLN A 268 -8.32 10.20 -33.24
N ILE A 269 -9.09 10.79 -34.16
CA ILE A 269 -10.10 11.82 -33.82
C ILE A 269 -11.22 11.24 -32.92
N PRO A 270 -11.93 10.16 -33.29
CA PRO A 270 -12.99 9.62 -32.43
C PRO A 270 -12.44 9.07 -31.11
N LEU A 271 -11.25 8.46 -31.12
CA LEU A 271 -10.59 7.97 -29.90
C LEU A 271 -10.22 9.12 -28.96
N GLY A 272 -9.69 10.22 -29.51
CA GLY A 272 -9.35 11.43 -28.73
C GLY A 272 -10.58 12.06 -28.09
N ILE A 273 -11.70 12.14 -28.81
CA ILE A 273 -12.97 12.63 -28.25
C ILE A 273 -13.44 11.70 -27.12
N ALA A 274 -13.38 10.38 -27.31
CA ALA A 274 -13.78 9.41 -26.28
C ALA A 274 -12.91 9.54 -25.02
N ILE A 275 -11.59 9.65 -25.16
CA ILE A 275 -10.65 9.84 -24.05
C ILE A 275 -10.93 11.17 -23.34
N ALA A 276 -11.14 12.25 -24.08
CA ALA A 276 -11.47 13.56 -23.48
C ALA A 276 -12.77 13.52 -22.67
N LEU A 277 -13.80 12.81 -23.16
CA LEU A 277 -15.05 12.60 -22.43
C LEU A 277 -14.83 11.78 -21.14
N ILE A 278 -14.02 10.72 -21.20
CA ILE A 278 -13.67 9.91 -20.01
C ILE A 278 -12.92 10.75 -18.98
N LEU A 279 -11.94 11.56 -19.41
CA LEU A 279 -11.21 12.47 -18.53
C LEU A 279 -12.11 13.55 -17.92
N LEU A 280 -13.07 14.08 -18.71
CA LEU A 280 -14.06 15.02 -18.20
C LEU A 280 -14.94 14.37 -17.14
N ILE A 281 -15.45 13.16 -17.40
CA ILE A 281 -16.24 12.38 -16.43
C ILE A 281 -15.42 12.11 -15.16
N TYR A 282 -14.15 11.75 -15.31
CA TYR A 282 -13.23 11.53 -14.20
C TYR A 282 -13.11 12.78 -13.33
N VAL A 283 -12.75 13.94 -13.90
CA VAL A 283 -12.61 15.21 -13.16
C VAL A 283 -13.94 15.64 -12.52
N VAL A 284 -15.06 15.51 -13.23
CA VAL A 284 -16.39 15.81 -12.69
C VAL A 284 -16.73 14.88 -11.51
N SER A 285 -16.44 13.59 -11.63
CA SER A 285 -16.69 12.63 -10.55
C SER A 285 -15.88 12.95 -9.28
N LEU A 286 -14.62 13.37 -9.44
CA LEU A 286 -13.79 13.83 -8.33
C LEU A 286 -14.34 15.11 -7.70
N ALA A 287 -14.77 16.08 -8.52
CA ALA A 287 -15.37 17.31 -8.03
C ALA A 287 -16.69 17.05 -7.28
N LEU A 288 -17.52 16.13 -7.78
CA LEU A 288 -18.74 15.69 -7.08
C LEU A 288 -18.41 15.02 -5.75
N LEU A 289 -17.43 14.10 -5.75
CA LEU A 289 -16.99 13.43 -4.53
C LEU A 289 -16.41 14.41 -3.51
N ALA A 290 -15.64 15.40 -3.96
CA ALA A 290 -15.10 16.48 -3.12
C ALA A 290 -16.20 17.42 -2.58
N ARG A 291 -17.32 17.59 -3.29
CA ARG A 291 -18.45 18.42 -2.82
C ARG A 291 -19.46 17.71 -1.93
N ARG A 292 -19.52 16.36 -1.94
CA ARG A 292 -20.47 15.60 -1.10
C ARG A 292 -20.26 15.90 0.40
N PRO A 293 -21.26 16.43 1.13
CA PRO A 293 -21.11 16.69 2.55
C PRO A 293 -20.93 15.39 3.35
N VAL A 294 -20.18 15.46 4.45
CA VAL A 294 -20.04 14.34 5.39
C VAL A 294 -21.25 14.36 6.32
N THR A 295 -22.20 13.46 6.10
CA THR A 295 -23.48 13.45 6.83
C THR A 295 -23.58 12.43 7.96
N GLU A 296 -22.80 11.36 7.93
CA GLU A 296 -22.87 10.28 8.92
C GLU A 296 -21.95 10.54 10.13
N VAL A 297 -22.53 10.62 11.33
CA VAL A 297 -21.81 10.68 12.61
C VAL A 297 -21.43 9.25 13.01
N THR A 298 -20.16 8.92 12.93
CA THR A 298 -19.64 7.56 13.27
C THR A 298 -18.99 7.50 14.66
N TYR A 299 -19.01 8.61 15.41
CA TYR A 299 -18.48 8.64 16.78
C TYR A 299 -19.45 7.92 17.73
N ILE A 300 -19.04 6.75 18.21
CA ILE A 300 -19.69 6.06 19.33
C ILE A 300 -18.99 6.56 20.60
N SER A 301 -19.69 7.33 21.43
CA SER A 301 -19.19 7.67 22.77
C SER A 301 -19.02 6.39 23.57
N ALA A 302 -17.85 6.19 24.18
CA ALA A 302 -17.61 5.12 25.13
C ALA A 302 -18.46 5.36 26.41
N ASN A 303 -19.74 5.03 26.35
CA ASN A 303 -20.60 4.81 27.51
C ASN A 303 -20.74 3.31 27.72
N GLU A 304 -20.64 2.87 28.97
CA GLU A 304 -20.61 1.45 29.39
C GLU A 304 -21.80 0.61 28.86
N GLU A 305 -22.93 1.24 28.54
CA GLU A 305 -24.11 0.58 27.95
C GLU A 305 -23.91 0.12 26.48
N SER A 306 -23.02 0.76 25.72
CA SER A 306 -22.82 0.45 24.29
C SER A 306 -21.90 -0.75 24.05
N SER A 307 -21.08 -1.11 25.06
CA SER A 307 -20.30 -2.37 25.05
C SER A 307 -21.23 -3.57 24.85
N ALA A 308 -22.39 -3.58 25.51
CA ALA A 308 -23.33 -4.70 25.47
C ALA A 308 -24.07 -4.83 24.12
N GLU A 309 -24.42 -3.72 23.46
CA GLU A 309 -25.05 -3.75 22.13
C GLU A 309 -24.04 -4.06 21.02
N LEU A 310 -22.81 -3.55 21.11
CA LEU A 310 -21.76 -3.88 20.15
C LEU A 310 -21.24 -5.31 20.37
N ASP A 311 -21.20 -5.80 21.60
CA ASP A 311 -20.95 -7.22 21.92
C ASP A 311 -22.14 -8.11 21.52
N ALA A 312 -23.36 -7.60 21.38
CA ALA A 312 -24.46 -8.34 20.78
C ALA A 312 -24.35 -8.40 19.23
N TYR A 313 -23.83 -7.33 18.61
CA TYR A 313 -23.54 -7.28 17.17
C TYR A 313 -22.28 -8.07 16.77
N LEU A 314 -21.26 -8.09 17.64
CA LEU A 314 -19.98 -8.81 17.48
C LEU A 314 -19.94 -10.18 18.19
N GLY A 315 -20.91 -10.47 19.06
CA GLY A 315 -21.04 -11.72 19.82
C GLY A 315 -21.76 -12.83 19.06
N SER A 316 -22.17 -12.57 17.82
CA SER A 316 -22.27 -13.65 16.85
C SER A 316 -20.85 -14.14 16.58
N PRO A 317 -20.54 -15.42 16.81
CA PRO A 317 -19.17 -15.90 16.87
C PRO A 317 -18.43 -15.55 15.57
N PRO A 318 -17.21 -14.99 15.63
CA PRO A 318 -16.34 -15.00 14.47
C PRO A 318 -16.06 -16.46 14.17
N HIS A 319 -16.60 -16.97 13.06
CA HIS A 319 -16.21 -18.28 12.56
C HIS A 319 -14.68 -18.30 12.40
N ASP A 320 -14.04 -19.07 13.28
CA ASP A 320 -12.67 -19.59 13.23
C ASP A 320 -11.65 -18.75 12.44
N TYR A 321 -11.12 -17.70 13.06
CA TYR A 321 -9.98 -16.93 12.52
C TYR A 321 -8.63 -17.25 13.20
N ALA A 322 -8.56 -18.26 14.08
CA ALA A 322 -7.35 -18.57 14.83
C ALA A 322 -7.14 -20.06 15.13
N ARG A 323 -7.50 -20.97 14.21
CA ARG A 323 -7.23 -22.41 14.36
C ARG A 323 -6.51 -23.09 13.19
N GLY A 324 -5.99 -22.30 12.24
CA GLY A 324 -5.30 -22.81 11.05
C GLY A 324 -3.81 -22.52 11.00
N MET A 325 -3.18 -22.15 12.11
CA MET A 325 -1.79 -21.65 12.10
C MET A 325 -0.79 -22.43 12.96
N ASP A 326 -1.16 -23.61 13.49
CA ASP A 326 -0.24 -24.45 14.30
C ASP A 326 -0.07 -25.90 13.84
N ASP A 327 -0.70 -26.38 12.76
CA ASP A 327 -0.47 -27.74 12.26
C ASP A 327 0.28 -27.74 10.93
N GLY A 328 1.61 -27.83 11.03
CA GLY A 328 2.51 -27.82 9.90
C GLY A 328 3.95 -28.24 10.23
N GLY A 329 4.13 -29.33 10.97
CA GLY A 329 5.35 -30.15 10.90
C GLY A 329 6.15 -30.32 12.19
N GLU A 330 5.93 -31.45 12.87
CA GLU A 330 7.01 -32.31 13.37
C GLU A 330 6.47 -33.73 13.54
N GLU A 331 6.78 -34.60 12.57
CA GLU A 331 6.68 -36.05 12.74
C GLU A 331 7.85 -36.55 13.59
N GLY A 332 7.55 -37.43 14.55
CA GLY A 332 8.44 -38.52 14.93
C GLY A 332 8.68 -38.73 16.42
N GLY A 333 8.18 -39.86 16.95
CA GLY A 333 8.89 -40.57 18.03
C GLY A 333 8.06 -40.99 19.25
N GLU A 334 7.48 -42.20 19.17
CA GLU A 334 7.43 -43.23 20.22
C GLU A 334 7.16 -42.89 21.71
N GLY A 335 6.10 -43.53 22.24
CA GLY A 335 6.31 -44.43 23.39
C GLY A 335 5.53 -44.17 24.69
N ARG A 336 4.48 -44.98 24.87
CA ARG A 336 4.23 -45.80 26.09
C ARG A 336 3.50 -45.17 27.31
N SER A 337 2.22 -45.52 27.41
CA SER A 337 1.52 -46.19 28.53
C SER A 337 1.91 -45.87 29.98
N GLU A 338 0.95 -45.39 30.78
CA GLU A 338 0.44 -46.10 31.97
C GLU A 338 -0.78 -45.36 32.58
N GLY A 339 -1.82 -46.12 32.93
CA GLY A 339 -3.00 -45.62 33.63
C GLY A 339 -2.92 -45.76 35.14
N LYS A 340 -3.90 -45.20 35.85
CA LYS A 340 -4.56 -45.83 37.01
C LYS A 340 -5.77 -45.03 37.51
N GLU A 341 -6.82 -45.81 37.76
CA GLU A 341 -8.03 -45.49 38.52
C GLU A 341 -7.74 -45.01 39.96
N SER A 342 -8.67 -44.24 40.55
CA SER A 342 -9.61 -44.77 41.56
C SER A 342 -10.17 -43.68 42.49
N GLY A 343 -11.51 -43.64 42.58
CA GLY A 343 -12.21 -43.79 43.86
C GLY A 343 -12.65 -42.54 44.65
N GLY A 344 -13.96 -42.48 44.96
CA GLY A 344 -14.36 -42.25 46.36
C GLY A 344 -15.38 -41.13 46.69
N GLU A 345 -16.66 -41.43 46.49
CA GLU A 345 -17.84 -41.10 47.31
C GLU A 345 -17.77 -40.14 48.54
N ARG A 346 -18.80 -39.27 48.60
CA ARG A 346 -19.87 -39.13 49.65
C ARG A 346 -19.98 -37.88 50.53
N LYS A 347 -21.23 -37.40 50.50
CA LYS A 347 -22.12 -36.91 51.58
C LYS A 347 -22.08 -35.43 51.94
N GLY A 348 -23.23 -34.78 51.70
CA GLY A 348 -23.52 -33.40 52.05
C GLY A 348 -24.12 -33.21 53.43
N GLU A 349 -24.54 -31.99 53.73
CA GLU A 349 -25.59 -31.72 54.72
C GLU A 349 -26.25 -30.34 54.52
N ARG A 350 -27.54 -30.31 54.84
CA ARG A 350 -28.49 -29.20 54.76
C ARG A 350 -28.28 -28.15 55.87
N ARG A 351 -28.71 -26.90 55.62
CA ARG A 351 -29.61 -26.07 56.47
C ARG A 351 -29.82 -24.70 55.78
N ARG A 352 -30.98 -24.41 55.18
CA ARG A 352 -32.20 -23.79 55.75
C ARG A 352 -31.96 -22.53 56.60
N GLY A 353 -32.52 -21.40 56.15
CA GLY A 353 -33.32 -20.53 57.02
C GLY A 353 -33.25 -19.02 56.77
N ARG A 354 -34.40 -18.47 56.27
CA ARG A 354 -35.05 -17.17 56.63
C ARG A 354 -34.23 -15.86 56.46
N GLY A 355 -34.76 -14.76 55.93
CA GLY A 355 -36.14 -14.39 55.56
C GLY A 355 -36.40 -12.91 55.89
N GLY A 356 -37.30 -12.26 55.15
CA GLY A 356 -37.95 -10.98 55.49
C GLY A 356 -37.14 -9.73 55.13
N ARG A 357 -37.72 -8.67 54.56
CA ARG A 357 -39.12 -8.33 54.26
C ARG A 357 -39.14 -7.34 53.12
#